data_AF-K2FTL0-F1
#
_entry.id   AF-K2FTL0-F1
#
_cell.length_a   1.000
_cell.length_b   1.000
_cell.length_c   1.000
_cell.angle_alpha   90.00
_cell.angle_beta   90.00
_cell.angle_gamma   90.00
#
_symmetry.space_group_name_H-M   'P 1'
#
loop_
_entity.id
_entity.type
_entity.pdbx_description
1 polymer ?
#
loop_
_entity_poly.entity_id
_entity_poly.type
_entity_poly.pdbx_seq_one_letter_code
_entity_poly.pdbx_strand_id
1 'polypeptide(L)'
;GLPLYTIGQRRGLVGGTGPYYAAKFDYRKNILYVVKNWNENILYEKSLVAKKVNWLSGKPPVKEFKCGAVIRYGHSAVNCLVAPKNKADYLVTFLKPQRAVTPGQSVVFYDKKRVLGGGIIAARK
;
A
#
# COMPACT_ATOMS: atom_id res chain seq x y z
N GLY A 1 -6.91 20.67 2.35
CA GLY A 1 -7.69 19.64 3.07
C GLY A 1 -6.96 18.29 3.05
N LEU A 2 -7.59 17.19 3.48
CA LEU A 2 -6.96 15.86 3.56
C LEU A 2 -6.19 15.38 2.31
N PRO A 3 -6.58 15.71 1.05
CA PRO A 3 -5.84 15.30 -0.15
C PRO A 3 -4.39 15.79 -0.24
N LEU A 4 -3.98 16.76 0.60
CA LEU A 4 -2.60 17.27 0.64
C LEU A 4 -1.65 16.39 1.46
N TYR A 5 -2.15 15.29 2.04
CA TYR A 5 -1.39 14.42 2.92
C TYR A 5 -1.30 13.00 2.37
N THR A 6 -0.17 12.34 2.64
CA THR A 6 0.07 10.92 2.33
C THR A 6 0.33 10.14 3.63
N ILE A 7 -0.10 8.88 3.73
CA ILE A 7 0.22 8.07 4.91
C ILE A 7 1.74 7.92 5.03
N GLY A 8 2.25 8.13 6.24
CA GLY A 8 3.67 8.18 6.55
C GLY A 8 4.37 9.50 6.20
N GLN A 9 3.65 10.52 5.73
CA GLN A 9 4.22 11.86 5.53
C GLN A 9 4.67 12.46 6.85
N ARG A 10 5.89 13.03 6.87
CA ARG A 10 6.47 13.73 8.03
C ARG A 10 6.43 15.25 7.90
N ARG A 11 6.79 15.78 6.73
CA ARG A 11 6.90 17.23 6.49
C ARG A 11 5.53 17.83 6.14
N GLY A 12 5.33 19.10 6.48
CA GLY A 12 4.11 19.83 6.15
C GLY A 12 2.88 19.45 6.98
N LEU A 13 3.06 18.72 8.09
CA LEU A 13 2.00 18.49 9.08
C LEU A 13 1.90 19.68 10.02
N VAL A 14 0.68 20.19 10.20
CA VAL A 14 0.39 21.35 11.05
C VAL A 14 0.09 20.82 12.46
N GLY A 15 0.86 21.23 13.49
CA GLY A 15 0.52 20.79 14.86
C GLY A 15 1.62 20.72 15.94
N GLY A 16 2.82 21.27 15.76
CA GLY A 16 3.76 21.49 16.89
C GLY A 16 5.21 21.06 16.63
N THR A 17 5.99 20.93 17.72
CA THR A 17 7.46 20.79 17.74
C THR A 17 8.00 19.36 17.53
N GLY A 18 7.14 18.34 17.54
CA GLY A 18 7.56 16.94 17.41
C GLY A 18 7.56 16.42 15.96
N PRO A 19 8.32 15.37 15.65
CA PRO A 19 8.13 14.67 14.38
C PRO A 19 6.76 14.01 14.40
N TYR A 20 5.82 14.53 13.63
CA TYR A 20 4.54 13.88 13.38
C TYR A 20 4.58 13.08 12.09
N TYR A 21 3.81 12.00 12.04
CA TYR A 21 3.62 11.19 10.85
C TYR A 21 2.13 10.95 10.62
N ALA A 22 1.66 11.17 9.39
CA ALA A 22 0.27 10.91 9.02
C ALA A 22 -0.02 9.40 9.11
N ALA A 23 -0.95 9.00 9.98
CA ALA A 23 -1.23 7.61 10.29
C ALA A 23 -2.51 7.07 9.65
N LYS A 24 -3.55 7.92 9.58
CA LYS A 24 -4.88 7.53 9.09
C LYS A 24 -5.67 8.76 8.65
N PHE A 25 -6.52 8.58 7.65
CA PHE A 25 -7.51 9.56 7.21
C PHE A 25 -8.92 9.10 7.58
N ASP A 26 -9.74 10.01 8.11
CA ASP A 26 -11.19 9.87 8.17
C ASP A 26 -11.82 10.95 7.28
N TYR A 27 -12.20 10.55 6.07
CA TYR A 27 -12.78 11.47 5.09
C TYR A 27 -14.20 11.93 5.45
N ARG A 28 -14.94 11.15 6.25
CA ARG A 28 -16.31 11.54 6.67
C ARG A 28 -16.26 12.66 7.70
N LYS A 29 -15.32 12.56 8.63
CA LYS A 29 -15.12 13.55 9.70
C LYS A 29 -14.09 14.63 9.34
N ASN A 30 -13.44 14.51 8.19
CA ASN A 30 -12.33 15.36 7.76
C ASN A 30 -11.17 15.41 8.80
N ILE A 31 -10.82 14.24 9.37
CA ILE A 31 -9.78 14.12 10.42
C ILE A 31 -8.51 13.47 9.84
N LEU A 32 -7.36 14.06 10.17
CA LEU A 32 -6.04 13.46 10.00
C LEU A 32 -5.52 12.98 11.35
N TYR A 33 -5.35 11.67 11.50
CA TYR A 33 -4.68 11.10 12.67
C TYR A 33 -3.17 11.13 12.45
N VAL A 34 -2.42 11.59 13.44
CA VAL A 34 -0.96 11.63 13.42
C VAL A 34 -0.36 10.86 14.59
N VAL A 35 0.86 10.35 14.41
CA VAL A 35 1.65 9.71 15.46
C VAL A 35 3.02 10.36 15.61
N LYS A 36 3.63 10.24 16.79
CA LYS A 36 4.97 10.81 17.07
C LYS A 36 6.12 9.90 16.62
N ASN A 37 5.91 8.59 16.57
CA ASN A 37 6.96 7.62 16.23
C ASN A 37 6.75 7.01 14.85
N TRP A 38 7.83 6.81 14.12
CA TRP A 38 7.81 6.18 12.80
C TRP A 38 7.52 4.67 12.82
N ASN A 39 7.71 4.04 13.98
CA ASN A 39 7.57 2.60 14.16
C ASN A 39 6.24 2.21 14.83
N GLU A 40 5.27 3.13 14.91
CA GLU A 40 3.95 2.81 15.48
C GLU A 40 3.22 1.76 14.64
N ASN A 41 2.58 0.81 15.32
CA ASN A 41 1.87 -0.30 14.69
C ASN A 41 0.77 0.16 13.70
N ILE A 42 0.15 1.32 13.95
CA ILE A 42 -0.89 1.90 13.08
C ILE A 42 -0.39 2.25 11.67
N LEU A 43 0.93 2.39 11.48
CA LEU A 43 1.53 2.65 10.18
C LEU A 43 1.78 1.38 9.37
N TYR A 44 1.70 0.20 10.00
CA TYR A 44 1.95 -1.09 9.39
C TYR A 44 0.66 -1.80 9.02
N GLU A 45 0.68 -2.43 7.85
CA GLU A 45 -0.46 -3.14 7.29
C GLU A 45 0.04 -4.53 6.86
N LYS A 46 -0.78 -5.55 7.10
CA LYS A 46 -0.43 -6.93 6.74
C LYS A 46 -0.78 -7.24 5.29
N SER A 47 -1.72 -6.48 4.73
CA SER A 47 -2.23 -6.72 3.40
C SER A 47 -2.76 -5.45 2.74
N LEU A 48 -2.99 -5.55 1.43
CA LEU A 48 -3.68 -4.53 0.66
C LEU A 48 -4.61 -5.16 -0.36
N VAL A 49 -5.54 -4.36 -0.86
CA VAL A 49 -6.39 -4.71 -2.00
C VAL A 49 -5.89 -3.93 -3.21
N ALA A 50 -5.52 -4.64 -4.27
CA ALA A 50 -5.15 -4.05 -5.55
C ALA A 50 -6.33 -4.16 -6.52
N LYS A 51 -6.66 -3.06 -7.20
CA LYS A 51 -7.69 -2.98 -8.24
C LYS A 51 -7.10 -2.53 -9.56
N LYS A 52 -7.86 -2.67 -10.65
CA LYS A 52 -7.43 -2.29 -12.01
C LYS A 52 -6.05 -2.88 -12.34
N VAL A 53 -5.86 -4.16 -11.98
CA VAL A 53 -4.57 -4.82 -12.18
C VAL A 53 -4.41 -5.18 -13.64
N ASN A 54 -3.34 -4.69 -14.24
CA ASN A 54 -2.90 -5.07 -15.58
C ASN A 54 -1.80 -6.13 -15.48
N TRP A 55 -2.04 -7.30 -16.07
CA TRP A 55 -1.08 -8.41 -16.13
C TRP A 55 -0.40 -8.42 -17.49
N LEU A 56 0.94 -8.35 -17.50
CA LEU A 56 1.71 -8.27 -18.74
C LEU A 56 1.70 -9.57 -19.56
N SER A 57 1.35 -10.69 -18.94
CA SER A 57 1.08 -11.96 -19.64
C SER A 57 -0.23 -11.95 -20.43
N GLY A 58 -1.08 -10.92 -20.26
CA GLY A 58 -2.44 -10.87 -20.79
C GLY A 58 -3.43 -11.81 -20.08
N LYS A 59 -2.96 -12.66 -19.17
CA LYS A 59 -3.78 -13.64 -18.45
C LYS A 59 -3.75 -13.38 -16.95
N PRO A 60 -4.88 -13.09 -16.30
CA PRO A 60 -4.94 -12.96 -14.86
C PRO A 60 -4.60 -14.30 -14.17
N PRO A 61 -3.86 -14.27 -13.06
CA PRO A 61 -3.63 -15.46 -12.25
C PRO A 61 -4.96 -15.94 -11.65
N VAL A 62 -5.21 -17.23 -11.77
CA VAL A 62 -6.43 -17.90 -11.29
C VAL A 62 -6.31 -18.46 -9.87
N LYS A 63 -5.07 -18.57 -9.38
CA LYS A 63 -4.73 -19.09 -8.04
C LYS A 63 -3.81 -18.12 -7.32
N GLU A 64 -3.71 -18.30 -6.01
CA GLU A 64 -2.70 -17.62 -5.21
C GLU A 64 -1.30 -17.99 -5.69
N PHE A 65 -0.40 -17.00 -5.71
CA PHE A 65 1.01 -17.20 -6.01
C PHE A 65 1.88 -16.25 -5.21
N LYS A 66 3.16 -16.62 -5.06
CA LYS A 66 4.17 -15.83 -4.35
C LYS A 66 4.95 -14.96 -5.33
N CYS A 67 5.14 -13.69 -4.99
CA CYS A 67 5.96 -12.78 -5.78
C CYS A 67 6.57 -11.65 -4.93
N GLY A 68 7.40 -10.82 -5.53
CA GLY A 68 7.78 -9.51 -4.99
C GLY A 68 6.73 -8.47 -5.34
N ALA A 69 6.50 -7.49 -4.45
CA ALA A 69 5.68 -6.32 -4.72
C ALA A 69 6.41 -5.03 -4.36
N VAL A 70 6.37 -4.04 -5.25
CA VAL A 70 6.80 -2.67 -4.94
C VAL A 70 5.54 -1.83 -4.76
N ILE A 71 5.32 -1.33 -3.55
CA ILE A 71 4.12 -0.56 -3.17
C ILE A 71 4.33 0.96 -3.15
N ARG A 72 5.59 1.38 -3.32
CA ARG A 72 5.99 2.78 -3.38
C ARG A 72 7.22 2.91 -4.27
N TYR A 73 7.24 3.94 -5.12
CA TYR A 73 8.39 4.21 -5.98
C TYR A 73 9.69 4.36 -5.18
N GLY A 74 10.77 3.74 -5.66
CA GLY A 74 12.08 3.74 -5.01
C GLY A 74 12.22 2.78 -3.82
N HIS A 75 11.16 2.08 -3.40
CA HIS A 75 11.27 1.03 -2.39
C HIS A 75 11.66 -0.31 -3.02
N SER A 76 12.44 -1.11 -2.28
CA SER A 76 12.73 -2.49 -2.65
C SER A 76 11.46 -3.34 -2.68
N ALA A 77 11.43 -4.32 -3.59
CA ALA A 77 10.35 -5.28 -3.65
C ALA A 77 10.26 -6.08 -2.34
N VAL A 78 9.03 -6.27 -1.85
CA VAL A 78 8.75 -7.04 -0.64
C VAL A 78 8.03 -8.33 -1.00
N ASN A 79 8.38 -9.42 -0.33
CA ASN A 79 7.77 -10.71 -0.59
C ASN A 79 6.31 -10.73 -0.11
N CYS A 80 5.43 -11.20 -0.98
CA CYS A 80 3.99 -11.26 -0.73
C CYS A 80 3.35 -12.46 -1.43
N LEU A 81 2.12 -12.76 -1.02
CA LEU A 81 1.19 -13.65 -1.69
C LEU A 81 0.12 -12.80 -2.37
N VAL A 82 -0.21 -13.12 -3.62
CA VAL A 82 -1.25 -12.43 -4.39
C VAL A 82 -2.33 -13.44 -4.75
N ALA A 83 -3.55 -13.19 -4.31
CA ALA A 83 -4.71 -14.04 -4.55
C ALA A 83 -5.86 -13.25 -5.19
N PRO A 84 -6.62 -13.84 -6.13
CA PRO A 84 -7.87 -13.26 -6.58
C PRO A 84 -8.82 -13.05 -5.40
N LYS A 85 -9.34 -11.85 -5.23
CA LYS A 85 -10.32 -11.52 -4.18
C LYS A 85 -11.75 -11.55 -4.73
N ASN A 86 -11.93 -11.08 -5.95
CA ASN A 86 -13.17 -11.12 -6.72
C ASN A 86 -12.82 -11.07 -8.23
N LYS A 87 -13.79 -10.83 -9.12
CA LYS A 87 -13.57 -10.81 -10.58
C LYS A 87 -12.50 -9.81 -11.06
N ALA A 88 -12.22 -8.73 -10.31
CA ALA A 88 -11.34 -7.64 -10.77
C ALA A 88 -10.26 -7.20 -9.76
N ASP A 89 -10.39 -7.61 -8.50
CA ASP A 89 -9.49 -7.21 -7.42
C ASP A 89 -8.64 -8.38 -6.93
N TYR A 90 -7.46 -8.03 -6.41
CA TYR A 90 -6.52 -8.96 -5.81
C TYR A 90 -6.22 -8.58 -4.37
N LEU A 91 -6.19 -9.58 -3.50
CA LEU A 91 -5.65 -9.45 -2.16
C LEU A 91 -4.14 -9.71 -2.23
N VAL A 92 -3.36 -8.78 -1.69
CA VAL A 92 -1.91 -8.88 -1.58
C VAL A 92 -1.56 -8.97 -0.10
N THR A 93 -1.07 -10.12 0.34
CA THR A 93 -0.69 -10.38 1.73
C THR A 93 0.82 -10.37 1.85
N PHE A 94 1.37 -9.45 2.66
CA PHE A 94 2.81 -9.36 2.84
C PHE A 94 3.31 -10.42 3.81
N LEU A 95 4.47 -11.02 3.54
CA LEU A 95 5.10 -11.96 4.48
C LEU A 95 5.63 -11.26 5.74
N LYS A 96 5.92 -9.95 5.64
CA LYS A 96 6.24 -9.08 6.77
C LYS A 96 5.38 -7.83 6.65
N PRO A 97 4.76 -7.33 7.75
CA PRO A 97 3.95 -6.12 7.71
C PRO A 97 4.68 -4.95 7.04
N GLN A 98 3.98 -4.23 6.18
CA GLN A 98 4.54 -3.13 5.40
C GLN A 98 4.01 -1.80 5.87
N ARG A 99 4.90 -0.82 5.94
CA ARG A 99 4.53 0.53 6.34
C ARG A 99 3.95 1.33 5.20
N ALA A 100 3.12 2.30 5.59
CA ALA A 100 2.69 3.38 4.72
C ALA A 100 2.03 2.90 3.41
N VAL A 101 1.31 1.77 3.48
CA VAL A 101 0.44 1.32 2.40
C VAL A 101 -0.62 2.41 2.17
N THR A 102 -0.55 3.07 1.02
CA THR A 102 -1.35 4.26 0.74
C THR A 102 -2.31 3.99 -0.41
N PRO A 103 -3.63 4.02 -0.17
CA PRO A 103 -4.62 3.99 -1.24
C PRO A 103 -4.38 5.08 -2.29
N GLY A 104 -4.51 4.72 -3.57
CA GLY A 104 -4.24 5.59 -4.71
C GLY A 104 -2.83 5.46 -5.29
N GLN A 105 -1.87 4.92 -4.54
CA GLN A 105 -0.55 4.57 -5.11
C GLN A 105 -0.62 3.28 -5.93
N SER A 106 0.40 3.07 -6.76
CA SER A 106 0.55 1.85 -7.54
C SER A 106 1.20 0.74 -6.72
N VAL A 107 0.77 -0.49 -6.96
CA VAL A 107 1.51 -1.71 -6.60
C VAL A 107 1.97 -2.39 -7.88
N VAL A 108 3.25 -2.79 -7.91
CA VAL A 108 3.86 -3.47 -9.06
C VAL A 108 4.39 -4.83 -8.61
N PHE A 109 4.02 -5.89 -9.33
CA PHE A 109 4.36 -7.27 -9.02
C PHE A 109 5.57 -7.73 -9.83
N TYR A 110 6.49 -8.43 -9.17
CA TYR A 110 7.75 -8.88 -9.73
C TYR A 110 7.99 -10.38 -9.46
N ASP A 111 8.47 -11.08 -10.47
CA ASP A 111 9.19 -12.34 -10.29
C ASP A 111 10.68 -12.07 -10.53
N LYS A 112 11.45 -11.99 -9.44
CA LYS A 112 12.85 -11.56 -9.45
C LYS A 112 13.01 -10.19 -10.14
N LYS A 113 13.57 -10.17 -11.36
CA LYS A 113 13.78 -8.96 -12.17
C LYS A 113 12.67 -8.72 -13.20
N ARG A 114 11.74 -9.66 -13.38
CA ARG A 114 10.66 -9.60 -14.35
C ARG A 114 9.43 -8.92 -13.74
N VAL A 115 8.89 -7.93 -14.43
CA VAL A 115 7.59 -7.34 -14.09
C VAL A 115 6.49 -8.32 -14.53
N LEU A 116 5.59 -8.66 -13.60
CA LEU A 116 4.42 -9.51 -13.87
C LEU A 116 3.21 -8.66 -14.24
N GLY A 117 3.08 -7.50 -13.61
CA GLY A 117 1.93 -6.61 -13.75
C GLY A 117 1.90 -5.55 -12.66
N GLY A 118 0.81 -4.80 -12.60
CA GLY A 118 0.61 -3.82 -11.54
C GLY A 118 -0.80 -3.26 -11.54
N GLY A 119 -1.17 -2.60 -10.45
CA GLY A 119 -2.49 -2.01 -10.27
C GLY A 119 -2.48 -0.89 -9.25
N ILE A 120 -3.67 -0.46 -8.84
CA ILE A 120 -3.87 0.63 -7.90
C ILE A 120 -4.24 0.07 -6.53
N ILE A 121 -3.56 0.53 -5.48
CA ILE A 121 -3.91 0.21 -4.10
C ILE A 121 -5.27 0.84 -3.79
N ALA A 122 -6.29 0.02 -3.56
CA ALA A 122 -7.64 0.45 -3.25
C ALA A 122 -7.88 0.60 -1.75
N ALA A 123 -7.33 -0.32 -0.96
CA ALA A 123 -7.50 -0.38 0.48
C ALA A 123 -6.27 -1.02 1.14
N ARG A 124 -6.05 -0.69 2.41
CA ARG A 124 -5.06 -1.30 3.31
C ARG A 124 -5.80 -2.11 4.38
N LYS A 125 -5.20 -3.22 4.84
CA LYS A 125 -5.83 -4.21 5.72
C LYS A 125 -4.84 -4.88 6.67
#